data_AF-A0A645BQ19-F1
#
_entry.id   AF-A0A645BQ19-F1
#
_cell.length_a   1.000
_cell.length_b   1.000
_cell.length_c   1.000
_cell.angle_alpha   90.00
_cell.angle_beta   90.00
_cell.angle_gamma   90.00
#
_symmetry.space_group_name_H-M   'P 1'
#
loop_
_entity.id
_entity.type
_entity.pdbx_description
1 polymer ?
#
loop_
_entity_poly.entity_id
_entity_poly.type
_entity_poly.pdbx_seq_one_letter_code
_entity_poly.pdbx_strand_id
1 'polypeptide(L)'
;MGKKKSGSKTAKRIVAENTIRKIAERDGVSTEYVRKQMQIAMLNGLCSTDPKVKAFWDAVPCEKDIPTPEELILYISEMVRRKKII
;
A
#
# COMPACT_ATOMS: atom_id res chain seq x y z
N MET A 1 -24.87 10.38 15.36
CA MET A 1 -23.85 9.54 16.00
C MET A 1 -22.89 9.02 14.92
N GLY A 2 -21.64 9.52 14.83
CA GLY A 2 -20.78 9.12 13.70
C GLY A 2 -19.42 9.82 13.58
N LYS A 3 -18.74 10.15 14.67
CA LYS A 3 -17.35 10.66 14.63
C LYS A 3 -16.39 9.65 15.27
N LYS A 4 -16.14 8.52 14.61
CA LYS A 4 -15.09 7.54 15.01
C LYS A 4 -14.16 7.07 13.88
N LYS A 5 -14.41 7.43 12.61
CA LYS A 5 -13.63 6.93 11.47
C LYS A 5 -12.28 7.65 11.24
N SER A 6 -12.12 8.89 11.72
CA SER A 6 -10.94 9.72 11.40
C SER A 6 -9.65 9.22 12.08
N GLY A 7 -9.69 8.87 13.37
CA GLY A 7 -8.49 8.46 14.11
C GLY A 7 -7.87 7.12 13.68
N SER A 8 -8.69 6.17 13.22
CA SER A 8 -8.22 4.84 12.78
C SER A 8 -7.48 4.89 11.44
N LYS A 9 -7.90 5.77 10.52
CA LYS A 9 -7.26 5.93 9.20
C LYS A 9 -5.83 6.47 9.36
N THR A 10 -5.65 7.46 10.24
CA THR A 10 -4.34 8.05 10.54
C THR A 10 -3.38 7.05 11.17
N ALA A 11 -3.84 6.25 12.14
CA ALA A 11 -3.01 5.23 12.78
C ALA A 11 -2.51 4.16 11.79
N LYS A 12 -3.39 3.69 10.89
CA LYS A 12 -3.01 2.74 9.83
C LYS A 12 -1.95 3.32 8.89
N ARG A 13 -2.11 4.59 8.50
CA ARG A 13 -1.13 5.28 7.64
C ARG A 13 0.24 5.37 8.31
N ILE A 14 0.29 5.74 9.59
CA ILE A 14 1.55 5.75 10.37
C ILE A 14 2.20 4.36 10.39
N VAL A 15 1.42 3.29 10.56
CA VAL A 15 1.96 1.92 10.51
C VAL A 15 2.56 1.61 9.14
N ALA A 16 1.90 1.97 8.04
CA ALA A 16 2.43 1.75 6.70
C ALA A 16 3.73 2.53 6.45
N GLU A 17 3.79 3.79 6.85
CA GLU A 17 4.99 4.64 6.77
C GLU A 17 6.14 4.05 7.61
N ASN A 18 5.83 3.55 8.82
CA ASN A 18 6.80 2.89 9.69
C ASN A 18 7.34 1.58 9.09
N THR A 19 6.51 0.82 8.36
CA THR A 19 6.94 -0.39 7.67
C THR A 19 7.97 -0.08 6.59
N ILE A 20 7.72 0.95 5.77
CA ILE A 20 8.68 1.41 4.75
C ILE A 20 9.98 1.85 5.42
N ARG A 21 9.91 2.57 6.55
CA ARG A 21 11.11 2.97 7.30
C ARG A 21 11.91 1.76 7.80
N LYS A 22 11.26 0.74 8.36
CA LYS A 22 11.94 -0.47 8.82
C LYS A 22 12.66 -1.22 7.71
N ILE A 23 12.09 -1.26 6.50
CA ILE A 23 12.74 -1.85 5.32
C ILE A 23 13.99 -1.04 4.96
N ALA A 24 13.87 0.29 4.94
CA ALA A 24 14.99 1.18 4.65
C ALA A 24 16.14 1.01 5.66
N GLU A 25 15.82 0.95 6.95
CA GLU A 25 16.80 0.68 8.03
C GLU A 25 17.47 -0.68 7.87
N ARG A 26 16.70 -1.75 7.61
CA ARG A 26 17.23 -3.10 7.40
C ARG A 26 18.20 -3.17 6.23
N ASP A 27 17.88 -2.48 5.14
CA ASP A 27 18.63 -2.57 3.87
C ASP A 27 19.72 -1.49 3.74
N GLY A 28 19.86 -0.58 4.73
CA GLY A 28 20.86 0.49 4.70
C GLY A 28 20.61 1.54 3.60
N VAL A 29 19.35 1.77 3.23
CA VAL A 29 18.93 2.71 2.17
C VAL A 29 17.99 3.79 2.72
N SER A 30 17.67 4.80 1.92
CA SER A 30 16.71 5.84 2.34
C SER A 30 15.26 5.36 2.22
N THR A 31 14.37 5.91 3.05
CA THR A 31 12.92 5.64 2.94
C THR A 31 12.36 6.05 1.59
N GLU A 32 12.91 7.11 0.99
CA GLU A 32 12.53 7.56 -0.34
C GLU A 32 12.96 6.57 -1.42
N TYR A 33 14.13 5.95 -1.28
CA TYR A 33 14.57 4.90 -2.19
C TYR A 33 13.60 3.72 -2.17
N VAL A 34 13.19 3.25 -0.99
CA VAL A 34 12.20 2.16 -0.86
C VAL A 34 10.88 2.55 -1.52
N ARG A 35 10.37 3.77 -1.29
CA ARG A 35 9.15 4.25 -1.96
C ARG A 35 9.28 4.25 -3.48
N LYS A 36 10.41 4.74 -4.02
CA LYS A 36 10.66 4.77 -5.46
C LYS A 36 10.70 3.35 -6.05
N GLN A 37 11.38 2.42 -5.41
CA GLN A 37 11.42 1.02 -5.87
C GLN A 37 10.02 0.37 -5.84
N MET A 38 9.23 0.64 -4.80
CA MET A 38 7.83 0.21 -4.76
C MET A 38 7.03 0.82 -5.92
N GLN A 39 7.13 2.12 -6.16
CA GLN A 39 6.42 2.79 -7.27
C GLN A 39 6.79 2.21 -8.63
N ILE A 40 8.07 1.88 -8.86
CA ILE A 40 8.52 1.21 -10.09
C ILE A 40 7.85 -0.16 -10.23
N ALA A 41 7.82 -0.96 -9.15
CA ALA A 41 7.15 -2.25 -9.17
C ALA A 41 5.62 -2.12 -9.37
N MET A 42 5.01 -1.10 -8.77
CA MET A 42 3.58 -0.78 -8.95
C MET A 42 3.27 -0.42 -10.40
N LEU A 43 4.12 0.36 -11.06
CA LEU A 43 3.94 0.76 -12.46
C LEU A 43 3.88 -0.46 -13.39
N ASN A 44 4.73 -1.46 -13.18
CA ASN A 44 4.67 -2.72 -13.95
C ASN A 44 3.31 -3.42 -13.80
N GLY A 45 2.73 -3.39 -12.60
CA GLY A 45 1.39 -3.93 -12.36
C GLY A 45 0.28 -3.08 -12.99
N LEU A 46 0.35 -1.76 -12.85
CA LEU A 46 -0.64 -0.81 -13.36
C LEU A 46 -0.69 -0.78 -14.90
N CYS A 47 0.45 -0.99 -15.57
CA CYS A 47 0.54 -1.06 -17.02
C CYS A 47 0.18 -2.44 -17.60
N SER A 48 -0.19 -3.42 -16.76
CA SER A 48 -0.56 -4.76 -17.22
C SER A 48 -1.83 -4.75 -18.07
N THR A 49 -1.81 -5.49 -19.18
CA THR A 49 -2.99 -5.73 -20.02
C THR A 49 -3.82 -6.93 -19.57
N ASP A 50 -3.32 -7.74 -18.61
CA ASP A 50 -4.07 -8.86 -18.04
C ASP A 50 -5.31 -8.34 -17.26
N PRO A 51 -6.53 -8.75 -17.64
CA PRO A 51 -7.76 -8.31 -16.97
C PRO A 51 -7.80 -8.62 -15.47
N LYS A 52 -7.19 -9.72 -15.02
CA LYS A 52 -7.16 -10.09 -13.59
C LYS A 52 -6.25 -9.15 -12.80
N VAL A 53 -5.11 -8.77 -13.40
CA VAL A 53 -4.18 -7.81 -12.79
C VAL A 53 -4.82 -6.43 -12.74
N LYS A 54 -5.48 -6.00 -13.84
CA LYS A 54 -6.22 -4.74 -13.86
C LYS A 54 -7.31 -4.69 -12.78
N ALA A 55 -8.10 -5.76 -12.65
CA ALA A 55 -9.15 -5.84 -11.63
C ALA A 55 -8.61 -5.75 -10.20
N PHE A 56 -7.41 -6.28 -9.93
CA PHE A 56 -6.74 -6.09 -8.65
C PHE A 56 -6.41 -4.61 -8.39
N TRP A 57 -5.79 -3.93 -9.35
CA TRP A 57 -5.41 -2.52 -9.20
C TRP A 57 -6.62 -1.59 -9.10
N ASP A 58 -7.67 -1.84 -9.90
CA ASP A 58 -8.94 -1.12 -9.82
C ASP A 58 -9.62 -1.25 -8.43
N ALA A 59 -9.32 -2.32 -7.68
CA ALA A 59 -9.89 -2.57 -6.37
C ALA A 59 -9.11 -1.93 -5.21
N VAL A 60 -7.91 -1.37 -5.45
CA VAL A 60 -7.09 -0.71 -4.42
C VAL A 60 -7.69 0.65 -4.09
N PRO A 61 -8.15 0.89 -2.85
CA PRO A 61 -8.68 2.21 -2.48
C PRO A 61 -7.55 3.25 -2.48
N CYS A 62 -7.72 4.31 -3.27
CA CYS A 62 -6.77 5.41 -3.37
C CYS A 62 -7.49 6.77 -3.36
N GLU A 63 -6.84 7.78 -2.80
CA GLU A 63 -7.39 9.17 -2.77
C GLU A 63 -7.20 9.91 -4.10
N LYS A 64 -6.31 9.44 -4.97
CA LYS A 64 -5.96 10.01 -6.28
C LYS A 64 -6.03 8.93 -7.37
N ASP A 65 -5.59 9.24 -8.59
CA ASP A 65 -5.63 8.32 -9.74
C ASP A 65 -4.76 7.07 -9.58
N ILE A 66 -3.64 7.18 -8.85
CA ILE A 66 -2.68 6.10 -8.62
C ILE A 66 -2.50 5.90 -7.11
N PRO A 67 -2.60 4.66 -6.60
CA PRO A 67 -2.38 4.39 -5.19
C PRO A 67 -0.95 4.74 -4.77
N THR A 68 -0.80 5.19 -3.53
CA THR A 68 0.50 5.34 -2.87
C THR A 68 1.02 3.96 -2.41
N PRO A 69 2.34 3.81 -2.21
CA PRO A 69 2.90 2.62 -1.58
C PRO A 69 2.24 2.28 -0.24
N GLU A 70 1.92 3.29 0.57
CA GLU A 70 1.23 3.13 1.85
C GLU A 70 -0.22 2.61 1.69
N GLU A 71 -1.00 3.15 0.74
CA GLU A 71 -2.35 2.65 0.44
C GLU A 71 -2.33 1.20 -0.02
N LEU A 72 -1.35 0.85 -0.86
CA LEU A 72 -1.17 -0.53 -1.33
C LEU A 72 -0.81 -1.49 -0.18
N ILE A 73 0.11 -1.11 0.71
CA ILE A 73 0.47 -1.90 1.90
C ILE A 73 -0.78 -2.18 2.73
N LEU A 74 -1.60 -1.16 2.99
CA LEU A 74 -2.81 -1.30 3.79
C LEU A 74 -3.83 -2.24 3.11
N TYR A 75 -4.04 -2.08 1.81
CA TYR A 75 -4.97 -2.92 1.06
C TYR A 75 -4.55 -4.39 1.08
N ILE A 76 -3.28 -4.68 0.73
CA ILE A 76 -2.74 -6.05 0.72
C ILE A 76 -2.79 -6.65 2.13
N SER A 77 -2.42 -5.87 3.15
CA SER A 77 -2.48 -6.33 4.55
C SER A 77 -3.90 -6.75 4.96
N GLU A 78 -4.91 -5.95 4.59
CA GLU A 78 -6.32 -6.29 4.86
C GLU A 78 -6.79 -7.50 4.04
N MET A 79 -6.35 -7.64 2.78
CA MET A 79 -6.66 -8.82 1.96
C MET A 79 -6.10 -10.09 2.59
N VAL A 80 -4.83 -10.09 2.97
CA VAL A 80 -4.16 -11.25 3.60
C VAL A 80 -4.86 -11.62 4.90
N ARG A 81 -5.16 -10.63 5.75
CA ARG A 81 -5.90 -10.82 7.00
C ARG A 81 -7.29 -11.43 6.77
N ARG A 82 -8.00 -11.01 5.72
CA ARG A 82 -9.34 -11.53 5.38
C ARG A 82 -9.30 -12.95 4.82
N LYS A 83 -8.28 -13.27 4.03
CA LYS A 83 -8.11 -14.60 3.42
C LYS A 83 -7.57 -15.64 4.40
N LYS A 84 -7.24 -15.27 5.65
CA LYS A 84 -6.58 -16.15 6.65
C LYS A 84 -5.39 -16.92 6.06
N ILE A 85 -4.59 -16.23 5.24
CA ILE A 85 -3.40 -16.84 4.60
C ILE A 85 -2.24 -16.96 5.61
N ILE A 86 -2.39 -16.38 6.80
CA ILE A 86 -1.50 -16.46 7.96
C ILE A 86 -2.33 -16.36 9.23
#